data_AF-A0A9X7JWV5-F1
#
_entry.id   AF-A0A9X7JWV5-F1
#
_cell.length_a   1.000
_cell.length_b   1.000
_cell.length_c   1.000
_cell.angle_alpha   90.00
_cell.angle_beta   90.00
_cell.angle_gamma   90.00
#
_symmetry.space_group_name_H-M   'P 1'
#
loop_
_entity.id
_entity.type
_entity.pdbx_description
1 polymer ?
#
loop_
_entity_poly.entity_id
_entity_poly.type
_entity_poly.pdbx_seq_one_letter_code
_entity_poly.pdbx_strand_id
1 'polypeptide(L)'
;MKEKIQRWSLVVIWCIVIYSFSESSLFTGENTKRILEAVLSYLPFSHDGDDASSPLNFIVRKLAHLTEFGILAVLVWRALERGRMAYVGAWVFATVYAMTDEWHQSFEPGRTAAPTDVAIDSCGAFLALLFVRLYMYWKRKKKDVSV
;
A
#
# COMPACT_ATOMS: atom_id res chain seq x y z
N MET A 1 -11.24 23.32 10.72
CA MET A 1 -12.23 22.30 10.27
C MET A 1 -12.06 21.92 8.80
N LYS A 2 -12.07 22.86 7.85
CA LYS A 2 -11.89 22.58 6.41
C LYS A 2 -10.63 21.76 6.08
N GLU A 3 -9.47 22.11 6.66
CA GLU A 3 -8.23 21.36 6.44
C GLU A 3 -8.26 19.93 6.98
N LYS A 4 -8.96 19.69 8.10
CA LYS A 4 -9.09 18.36 8.69
C LYS A 4 -9.96 17.47 7.79
N ILE A 5 -11.08 18.02 7.32
CA ILE A 5 -11.97 17.35 6.37
C ILE A 5 -11.22 16.99 5.08
N GLN A 6 -10.42 17.91 4.54
CA GLN A 6 -9.63 17.66 3.33
C GLN A 6 -8.57 16.55 3.51
N ARG A 7 -7.96 16.43 4.70
CA ARG A 7 -6.98 15.36 4.96
C ARG A 7 -7.67 13.99 5.04
N TRP A 8 -8.82 13.93 5.70
CA TRP A 8 -9.60 12.70 5.80
C TRP A 8 -10.27 12.31 4.48
N SER A 9 -10.65 13.27 3.62
CA SER A 9 -11.17 12.96 2.29
C SER A 9 -10.14 12.24 1.43
N LEU A 10 -8.85 12.59 1.52
CA LEU A 10 -7.79 11.88 0.82
C LEU A 10 -7.64 10.44 1.31
N VAL A 11 -7.78 10.19 2.62
CA VAL A 11 -7.77 8.84 3.18
C VAL A 11 -8.93 8.03 2.62
N VAL A 12 -10.15 8.59 2.64
CA VAL A 12 -11.35 7.91 2.13
C VAL A 12 -11.23 7.62 0.64
N ILE A 13 -10.77 8.58 -0.16
CA ILE A 13 -10.53 8.37 -1.60
C ILE A 13 -9.53 7.22 -1.80
N TRP A 14 -8.45 7.19 -1.03
CA TRP A 14 -7.45 6.13 -1.15
C TRP A 14 -7.97 4.76 -0.71
N CYS A 15 -8.79 4.69 0.34
CA CYS A 15 -9.50 3.47 0.71
C CYS A 15 -10.40 2.98 -0.43
N ILE A 16 -11.16 3.87 -1.08
CA ILE A 16 -11.98 3.52 -2.24
C ILE A 16 -11.10 2.99 -3.38
N VAL A 17 -9.95 3.61 -3.64
CA VAL A 17 -8.99 3.10 -4.64
C VAL A 17 -8.54 1.68 -4.30
N ILE A 18 -8.08 1.43 -3.07
CA ILE A 18 -7.65 0.09 -2.63
C ILE A 18 -8.81 -0.90 -2.77
N TYR A 19 -10.00 -0.54 -2.32
CA TYR A 19 -11.18 -1.39 -2.39
C TYR A 19 -11.54 -1.75 -3.84
N SER A 20 -11.59 -0.76 -4.73
CA SER A 20 -11.85 -0.99 -6.16
C SER A 20 -10.76 -1.83 -6.83
N PHE A 21 -9.51 -1.66 -6.43
CA PHE A 21 -8.39 -2.49 -6.91
C PHE A 21 -8.48 -3.92 -6.38
N SER A 22 -8.92 -4.10 -5.13
CA SER A 22 -9.11 -5.39 -4.47
C SER A 22 -10.30 -6.17 -5.03
N GLU A 23 -11.44 -5.51 -5.25
CA GLU A 23 -12.65 -6.05 -5.91
C GLU A 23 -12.43 -6.30 -7.40
N SER A 24 -11.53 -5.54 -8.03
CA SER A 24 -11.18 -5.80 -9.41
C SER A 24 -10.45 -7.14 -9.50
N SER A 25 -11.16 -8.12 -10.04
CA SER A 25 -10.61 -9.34 -10.64
C SER A 25 -9.54 -9.07 -11.73
N LEU A 26 -9.09 -7.82 -11.91
CA LEU A 26 -7.88 -7.41 -12.61
C LEU A 26 -6.60 -7.99 -11.97
N PHE A 27 -6.64 -8.38 -10.67
CA PHE A 27 -5.52 -9.04 -9.98
C PHE A 27 -5.72 -10.55 -9.74
N THR A 28 -6.54 -11.20 -10.57
CA THR A 28 -6.40 -12.65 -10.82
C THR A 28 -5.12 -12.88 -11.63
N GLY A 29 -4.54 -14.10 -11.57
CA GLY A 29 -3.28 -14.39 -12.25
C GLY A 29 -3.27 -14.03 -13.75
N GLU A 30 -4.42 -14.13 -14.43
CA GLU A 30 -4.57 -13.82 -15.86
C GLU A 30 -4.66 -12.33 -16.20
N ASN A 31 -5.38 -11.52 -15.42
CA ASN A 31 -5.50 -10.09 -15.71
C ASN A 31 -4.29 -9.31 -15.18
N THR A 32 -3.65 -9.81 -14.11
CA THR A 32 -2.37 -9.27 -13.66
C THR A 32 -1.34 -9.40 -14.78
N LYS A 33 -1.32 -10.54 -15.49
CA LYS A 33 -0.48 -10.75 -16.67
C LYS A 33 -0.64 -9.64 -17.70
N ARG A 34 -1.88 -9.27 -18.08
CA ARG A 34 -2.12 -8.23 -19.12
C ARG A 34 -1.65 -6.85 -18.70
N ILE A 35 -1.88 -6.47 -17.44
CA ILE A 35 -1.39 -5.19 -16.91
C ILE A 35 0.13 -5.24 -16.76
N LEU A 36 0.68 -6.36 -16.30
CA LEU A 36 2.11 -6.55 -16.14
C LEU A 36 2.81 -6.53 -17.49
N GLU A 37 2.27 -7.18 -18.53
CA GLU A 37 2.76 -7.11 -19.91
C GLU A 37 2.69 -5.68 -20.45
N ALA A 38 1.58 -4.95 -20.21
CA ALA A 38 1.47 -3.55 -20.62
C ALA A 38 2.52 -2.67 -19.94
N VAL A 39 2.76 -2.85 -18.63
CA VAL A 39 3.76 -2.07 -17.88
C VAL A 39 5.20 -2.53 -18.18
N LEU A 40 5.44 -3.84 -18.31
CA LEU A 40 6.75 -4.44 -18.62
C LEU A 40 7.14 -4.27 -20.09
N SER A 41 6.20 -4.00 -21.01
CA SER A 41 6.54 -3.60 -22.37
C SER A 41 7.32 -2.28 -22.42
N TYR A 42 7.21 -1.45 -21.37
CA TYR A 42 8.01 -0.24 -21.20
C TYR A 42 9.35 -0.49 -20.49
N LEU A 43 9.62 -1.71 -20.01
CA LEU A 43 10.87 -2.08 -19.36
C LEU A 43 11.69 -3.04 -20.26
N PRO A 44 13.01 -2.81 -20.43
CA PRO A 44 13.85 -3.58 -21.36
C PRO A 44 14.16 -5.03 -20.91
N PHE A 45 13.39 -5.60 -19.97
CA PHE A 45 13.63 -6.91 -19.36
C PHE A 45 12.59 -7.98 -19.75
N SER A 46 11.67 -7.69 -20.67
CA SER A 46 10.65 -8.65 -21.13
C SER A 46 11.23 -9.61 -22.17
N HIS A 47 11.91 -10.67 -21.71
CA HIS A 47 12.22 -11.83 -22.53
C HIS A 47 11.52 -13.07 -21.98
N ASP A 48 10.65 -13.63 -22.83
CA ASP A 48 10.09 -14.99 -22.89
C ASP A 48 10.07 -15.78 -21.57
N GLY A 49 8.93 -15.73 -20.88
CA GLY A 49 8.69 -16.50 -19.66
C GLY A 49 7.21 -16.48 -19.31
N ASP A 50 6.42 -17.01 -20.22
CA ASP A 50 4.97 -17.00 -20.21
C ASP A 50 4.41 -17.93 -19.12
N ASP A 51 4.31 -17.46 -17.87
CA ASP A 51 3.63 -18.21 -16.81
C ASP A 51 2.98 -17.31 -15.76
N ALA A 52 1.69 -17.54 -15.48
CA ALA A 52 0.89 -16.73 -14.53
C ALA A 52 1.34 -16.95 -13.08
N SER A 53 2.15 -17.99 -12.88
CA SER A 53 2.83 -18.44 -11.67
C SER A 53 4.28 -17.91 -11.56
N SER A 54 4.74 -17.04 -12.47
CA SER A 54 6.13 -16.58 -12.44
C SER A 54 6.46 -15.86 -11.13
N PRO A 55 7.65 -16.10 -10.53
CA PRO A 55 8.07 -15.41 -9.31
C PRO A 55 8.05 -13.88 -9.44
N LEU A 56 8.27 -13.36 -10.65
CA LEU A 56 8.20 -11.92 -10.93
C LEU A 56 6.79 -11.36 -10.78
N ASN A 57 5.76 -12.04 -11.32
CA ASN A 57 4.35 -11.65 -11.14
C ASN A 57 3.99 -11.59 -9.65
N PHE A 58 4.41 -12.60 -8.89
CA PHE A 58 4.18 -12.64 -7.45
C PHE A 58 4.88 -11.47 -6.72
N ILE A 59 6.16 -11.21 -7.03
CA ILE A 59 6.92 -10.10 -6.42
C ILE A 59 6.27 -8.76 -6.73
N VAL A 60 5.90 -8.50 -7.98
CA VAL A 60 5.30 -7.20 -8.36
C VAL A 60 3.97 -7.00 -7.65
N ARG A 61 3.12 -8.03 -7.57
CA ARG A 61 1.86 -7.95 -6.81
C ARG A 61 2.09 -7.64 -5.34
N LYS A 62 3.03 -8.33 -4.68
CA LYS A 62 3.35 -8.07 -3.27
C LYS A 62 3.93 -6.67 -3.07
N LEU A 63 4.72 -6.16 -4.01
CA LEU A 63 5.22 -4.78 -3.96
C LEU A 63 4.09 -3.76 -4.15
N ALA A 64 3.13 -4.02 -5.04
CA ALA A 64 1.99 -3.13 -5.24
C ALA A 64 1.18 -2.96 -3.95
N HIS A 65 0.73 -4.06 -3.33
CA HIS A 65 0.01 -4.00 -2.06
C HIS A 65 0.86 -3.33 -0.95
N LEU A 66 2.13 -3.70 -0.84
CA LEU A 66 3.07 -3.06 0.10
C LEU A 66 3.10 -1.52 -0.09
N THR A 67 3.09 -1.03 -1.32
CA THR A 67 3.05 0.41 -1.61
C THR A 67 1.69 1.05 -1.34
N GLU A 68 0.58 0.38 -1.65
CA GLU A 68 -0.78 0.89 -1.44
C GLU A 68 -1.07 1.12 0.05
N PHE A 69 -0.77 0.12 0.88
CA PHE A 69 -0.92 0.21 2.33
C PHE A 69 0.13 1.15 2.95
N GLY A 70 1.32 1.25 2.36
CA GLY A 70 2.32 2.27 2.70
C GLY A 70 1.78 3.70 2.50
N ILE A 71 1.16 3.98 1.36
CA ILE A 71 0.55 5.28 1.06
C ILE A 71 -0.61 5.55 2.02
N LEU A 72 -1.48 4.56 2.26
CA LEU A 72 -2.58 4.68 3.21
C LEU A 72 -2.09 5.09 4.60
N ALA A 73 -1.06 4.41 5.12
CA ALA A 73 -0.46 4.72 6.41
C ALA A 73 0.07 6.16 6.49
N VAL A 74 0.73 6.64 5.42
CA VAL A 74 1.23 8.03 5.38
C VAL A 74 0.08 9.04 5.34
N LEU A 75 -1.00 8.77 4.60
CA LEU A 75 -2.18 9.64 4.54
C LEU A 75 -2.86 9.73 5.91
N VAL A 76 -3.06 8.60 6.59
CA VAL A 76 -3.66 8.56 7.94
C VAL A 76 -2.76 9.28 8.95
N TRP A 77 -1.44 9.08 8.89
CA TRP A 77 -0.50 9.80 9.75
C TRP A 77 -0.58 11.31 9.56
N ARG A 78 -0.76 11.79 8.32
CA ARG A 78 -0.98 13.23 8.04
C ARG A 78 -2.33 13.71 8.57
N ALA A 79 -3.37 12.88 8.52
CA ALA A 79 -4.71 13.18 9.01
C ALA A 79 -4.77 13.25 10.54
N LEU A 80 -3.97 12.45 11.24
CA LEU A 80 -3.82 12.43 12.71
C LEU A 80 -2.90 13.54 13.28
N GLU A 81 -2.63 14.59 12.50
CA GLU A 81 -1.93 15.81 12.97
C GLU A 81 -0.49 15.58 13.49
N ARG A 82 0.19 14.53 13.01
CA ARG A 82 1.64 14.29 13.19
C ARG A 82 2.14 14.16 14.65
N GLY A 83 1.26 13.82 15.59
CA GLY A 83 1.65 13.50 16.97
C GLY A 83 2.47 12.20 17.08
N ARG A 84 3.10 11.94 18.23
CA ARG A 84 3.85 10.69 18.45
C ARG A 84 2.95 9.45 18.30
N MET A 85 1.70 9.57 18.74
CA MET A 85 0.67 8.54 18.59
C MET A 85 0.10 8.43 17.18
N ALA A 86 0.34 9.43 16.30
CA ALA A 86 -0.12 9.37 14.91
C ALA A 86 0.58 8.26 14.12
N TYR A 87 1.83 7.92 14.44
CA TYR A 87 2.53 6.81 13.79
C TYR A 87 1.90 5.47 14.15
N VAL A 88 1.64 5.24 15.45
CA VAL A 88 1.00 4.01 15.93
C VAL A 88 -0.43 3.92 15.42
N GLY A 89 -1.22 5.00 15.52
CA GLY A 89 -2.60 5.04 15.04
C GLY A 89 -2.71 4.82 13.53
N ALA A 90 -1.78 5.38 12.75
CA ALA A 90 -1.76 5.17 11.30
C ALA A 90 -1.40 3.74 10.92
N TRP A 91 -0.45 3.14 11.61
CA TRP A 91 -0.07 1.75 11.39
C TRP A 91 -1.23 0.80 11.75
N VAL A 92 -1.85 0.98 12.93
CA VAL A 92 -3.00 0.19 13.37
C VAL A 92 -4.17 0.35 12.38
N PHE A 93 -4.46 1.57 11.92
CA PHE A 93 -5.50 1.79 10.92
C PHE A 93 -5.22 1.03 9.63
N ALA A 94 -3.99 1.12 9.09
CA ALA A 94 -3.62 0.43 7.87
C ALA A 94 -3.69 -1.10 8.02
N THR A 95 -3.25 -1.65 9.16
CA THR A 95 -3.37 -3.08 9.46
C THR A 95 -4.82 -3.54 9.57
N VAL A 96 -5.68 -2.79 10.26
CA VAL A 96 -7.11 -3.10 10.34
C VAL A 96 -7.75 -3.04 8.94
N TYR A 97 -7.36 -2.05 8.13
CA TYR A 97 -7.85 -1.95 6.74
C TYR A 97 -7.37 -3.15 5.88
N ALA A 98 -6.14 -3.62 6.06
CA ALA A 98 -5.64 -4.81 5.39
C ALA A 98 -6.41 -6.08 5.79
N MET A 99 -6.80 -6.18 7.07
CA MET A 99 -7.68 -7.27 7.52
C MET A 99 -9.06 -7.21 6.86
N THR A 100 -9.64 -6.00 6.68
CA THR A 100 -10.91 -5.86 5.96
C THR A 100 -10.79 -6.18 4.49
N ASP A 101 -9.63 -5.92 3.89
CA ASP A 101 -9.34 -6.24 2.49
C ASP A 101 -9.26 -7.76 2.29
N GLU A 102 -8.47 -8.47 3.09
CA GLU A 102 -8.40 -9.94 3.06
C GLU A 102 -9.74 -10.62 3.38
N TRP A 103 -10.50 -10.04 4.32
CA TRP A 103 -11.87 -10.49 4.59
C TRP A 103 -12.76 -10.34 3.35
N HIS A 104 -12.67 -9.21 2.64
CA HIS A 104 -13.42 -8.98 1.41
C HIS A 104 -13.01 -9.97 0.31
N GLN A 105 -11.71 -10.17 0.09
CA GLN A 105 -11.18 -11.14 -0.87
C GLN A 105 -11.59 -12.58 -0.55
N SER A 106 -11.87 -12.92 0.71
CA SER A 106 -12.34 -14.26 1.09
C SER A 106 -13.69 -14.66 0.49
N PHE A 107 -14.47 -13.67 0.02
CA PHE A 107 -15.74 -13.93 -0.68
C PHE A 107 -15.57 -14.21 -2.17
N GLU A 108 -14.37 -14.03 -2.72
CA GLU A 108 -14.09 -14.30 -4.13
C GLU A 108 -13.82 -15.80 -4.36
N PRO A 109 -14.54 -16.44 -5.30
CA PRO A 109 -14.34 -17.85 -5.62
C PRO A 109 -12.90 -18.13 -6.08
N GLY A 110 -12.20 -19.02 -5.38
CA GLY A 110 -10.85 -19.45 -5.74
C GLY A 110 -9.72 -18.63 -5.12
N ARG A 111 -10.01 -17.61 -4.30
CA ARG A 111 -9.01 -16.98 -3.41
C ARG A 111 -9.05 -17.57 -2.01
N THR A 112 -7.87 -17.80 -1.44
CA THR A 112 -7.73 -18.18 -0.04
C THR A 112 -7.16 -16.99 0.70
N ALA A 113 -7.96 -16.40 1.60
CA ALA A 113 -7.48 -15.33 2.45
C ALA A 113 -6.29 -15.82 3.28
N ALA A 114 -5.18 -15.10 3.23
CA ALA A 114 -3.92 -15.51 3.81
C ALA A 114 -3.49 -14.50 4.88
N PRO A 115 -3.34 -14.90 6.15
CA PRO A 115 -2.81 -14.01 7.19
C PRO A 115 -1.43 -13.42 6.87
N THR A 116 -0.68 -14.08 5.98
CA THR A 116 0.59 -13.57 5.43
C THR A 116 0.43 -12.28 4.65
N ASP A 117 -0.72 -12.04 4.05
CA ASP A 117 -0.94 -10.89 3.17
C ASP A 117 -1.20 -9.65 4.01
N VAL A 118 -2.03 -9.77 5.05
CA VAL A 118 -2.15 -8.77 6.13
C VAL A 118 -0.78 -8.42 6.74
N ALA A 119 0.08 -9.43 6.94
CA ALA A 119 1.41 -9.22 7.52
C ALA A 119 2.34 -8.43 6.58
N ILE A 120 2.31 -8.74 5.28
CA ILE A 120 3.08 -8.02 4.26
C ILE A 120 2.62 -6.57 4.17
N ASP A 121 1.31 -6.34 4.15
CA ASP A 121 0.72 -5.00 4.06
C ASP A 121 0.99 -4.15 5.30
N SER A 122 0.90 -4.79 6.46
CA SER A 122 1.28 -4.17 7.74
C SER A 122 2.78 -3.83 7.78
N CYS A 123 3.63 -4.67 7.18
CA CYS A 123 5.06 -4.38 7.03
C CYS A 123 5.29 -3.19 6.09
N GLY A 124 4.57 -3.10 4.97
CA GLY A 124 4.59 -1.96 4.07
C GLY A 124 4.22 -0.64 4.74
N ALA A 125 3.11 -0.65 5.47
CA ALA A 125 2.68 0.47 6.31
C ALA A 125 3.77 0.89 7.31
N PHE A 126 4.38 -0.07 7.99
CA PHE A 126 5.45 0.19 8.95
C PHE A 126 6.69 0.82 8.28
N LEU A 127 7.16 0.24 7.17
CA LEU A 127 8.33 0.73 6.44
C LEU A 127 8.13 2.15 5.90
N ALA A 128 6.95 2.45 5.35
CA ALA A 128 6.60 3.78 4.87
C ALA A 128 6.62 4.82 6.01
N LEU A 129 6.05 4.48 7.17
CA LEU A 129 6.05 5.34 8.35
C LEU A 129 7.45 5.54 8.94
N LEU A 130 8.27 4.49 8.95
CA LEU A 130 9.68 4.58 9.37
C LEU A 130 10.45 5.54 8.45
N PHE A 131 10.28 5.43 7.15
CA PHE A 131 10.89 6.34 6.18
C PHE A 131 10.46 7.80 6.42
N VAL A 132 9.16 8.05 6.64
CA VAL A 132 8.65 9.39 6.98
C VAL A 132 9.30 9.92 8.26
N ARG A 133 9.46 9.09 9.29
CA ARG A 133 10.10 9.47 10.55
C ARG A 133 11.56 9.86 10.34
N LEU A 134 12.33 9.05 9.61
CA LEU A 134 13.73 9.31 9.32
C LEU A 134 13.91 10.58 8.48
N TYR A 135 13.08 10.75 7.45
CA TYR A 135 13.08 11.95 6.60
C TYR A 135 12.80 13.22 7.42
N MET A 136 11.79 13.20 8.30
CA MET A 136 11.46 14.32 9.17
C MET A 136 12.57 14.63 10.18
N TYR A 137 13.22 13.60 10.72
CA TYR A 137 14.38 13.75 11.60
C TYR A 137 15.55 14.43 10.89
N TRP A 138 15.90 13.96 9.70
CA TRP A 138 16.98 14.54 8.89
C TRP A 138 16.69 15.99 8.50
N LYS A 139 15.44 16.29 8.12
CA LYS A 139 15.01 17.66 7.78
C LYS A 139 15.10 18.63 8.96
N ARG A 140 14.78 18.19 10.17
CA ARG A 140 14.95 19.01 11.40
C ARG A 140 16.42 19.30 11.67
N LYS A 141 17.27 18.27 11.64
CA LYS A 141 18.71 18.41 11.87
C LYS A 141 19.37 19.39 10.90
N LYS A 142 18.98 19.39 9.62
CA LYS A 142 19.48 20.37 8.64
C LYS A 142 19.10 21.81 8.98
N LYS A 143 17.88 22.02 9.50
CA LYS A 143 17.40 23.35 9.87
C LYS A 143 18.17 23.93 11.05
N ASP A 144 18.54 23.08 12.02
CA ASP A 144 19.30 23.47 13.21
C ASP A 144 20.78 23.76 12.92
N VAL A 145 21.33 23.27 11.80
CA VAL A 145 22.72 23.52 11.37
C VAL A 145 22.83 24.79 10.50
N SER A 146 21.73 25.27 9.94
CA SER A 146 21.67 26.45 9.06
C SER A 146 21.26 27.76 9.76
N VAL A 147 21.07 27.72 11.08
CA VAL A 147 20.73 28.87 11.95
C VAL A 147 21.92 29.12 12.87
#